data_AF-A0A0H5Q7L5-F1
#
_entry.id   AF-A0A0H5Q7L5-F1
#
_cell.length_a   1.000
_cell.length_b   1.000
_cell.length_c   1.000
_cell.angle_alpha   90.00
_cell.angle_beta   90.00
_cell.angle_gamma   90.00
#
_symmetry.space_group_name_H-M   'P 1'
#
loop_
_entity.id
_entity.type
_entity.pdbx_description
1 polymer ?
#
loop_
_entity_poly.entity_id
_entity_poly.type
_entity_poly.pdbx_seq_one_letter_code
_entity_poly.pdbx_strand_id
1 'polypeptide(L)'
;MGTPAHVHTVVSGSSYGGEVWAFGFDTLGAAVDQAGIQAQADAVAAELTATGDSKTTMGKLLSTGSQCTKVTCYSYIADASSASLIAANDFVVAGTSSSTNGPQICLVATLKTAIPGRRTTGRLYLPAFGVLPSANGLAQGSILVPAASLVEALLLAAGLSNDPIVISRAGGLATPITQIRIDNKFDTQRRRAQKLAASSAAVANLP
;
A
#
# COMPACT_ATOMS: atom_id res chain seq x y z
N MET A 1 -24.07 -3.53 13.29
CA MET A 1 -22.85 -3.32 14.10
C MET A 1 -22.03 -2.25 13.44
N GLY A 2 -21.49 -1.35 14.25
CA GLY A 2 -20.80 -0.17 13.78
C GLY A 2 -19.38 -0.41 13.24
N THR A 3 -18.83 0.55 12.50
CA THR A 3 -17.41 0.54 12.14
C THR A 3 -16.62 1.11 13.33
N PRO A 4 -15.62 0.40 13.86
CA PRO A 4 -14.84 0.89 14.99
C PRO A 4 -14.02 2.13 14.60
N ALA A 5 -13.65 2.92 15.61
CA ALA A 5 -12.71 4.01 15.45
C ALA A 5 -11.37 3.47 14.90
N HIS A 6 -10.79 4.15 13.92
CA HIS A 6 -9.55 3.73 13.27
C HIS A 6 -8.85 4.90 12.57
N VAL A 7 -7.57 4.73 12.28
CA VAL A 7 -6.83 5.57 11.34
C VAL A 7 -6.52 4.77 10.08
N HIS A 8 -6.94 5.28 8.93
CA HIS A 8 -6.58 4.75 7.62
C HIS A 8 -5.34 5.47 7.09
N THR A 9 -4.25 4.74 6.89
CA THR A 9 -2.98 5.28 6.34
C THR A 9 -2.83 4.87 4.89
N VAL A 10 -2.59 5.83 4.01
CA VAL A 10 -2.41 5.62 2.56
C VAL A 10 -1.01 6.06 2.17
N VAL A 11 -0.23 5.14 1.60
CA VAL A 11 1.04 5.41 0.93
C VAL A 11 0.76 5.51 -0.57
N SER A 12 1.26 6.57 -1.20
CA SER A 12 0.99 6.84 -2.62
C SER A 12 2.20 7.38 -3.35
N GLY A 13 2.13 7.34 -4.67
CA GLY A 13 3.19 7.79 -5.54
C GLY A 13 2.77 7.85 -7.01
N SER A 14 3.74 8.16 -7.86
CA SER A 14 3.55 8.20 -9.30
C SER A 14 4.34 7.08 -9.98
N SER A 15 3.83 6.65 -11.13
CA SER A 15 4.50 5.78 -12.09
C SER A 15 4.62 6.50 -13.44
N TYR A 16 5.24 5.83 -14.43
CA TYR A 16 5.45 6.38 -15.77
C TYR A 16 4.13 6.83 -16.42
N GLY A 17 4.22 7.89 -17.23
CA GLY A 17 3.03 8.45 -17.91
C GLY A 17 2.09 9.20 -16.97
N GLY A 18 2.52 9.51 -15.75
CA GLY A 18 1.73 10.28 -14.78
C GLY A 18 0.63 9.47 -14.08
N GLU A 19 0.70 8.14 -14.16
CA GLU A 19 -0.24 7.29 -13.44
C GLU A 19 0.09 7.29 -11.94
N VAL A 20 -0.94 7.13 -11.11
CA VAL A 20 -0.84 7.26 -9.65
C VAL A 20 -1.19 5.92 -9.03
N TRP A 21 -0.33 5.47 -8.11
CA TRP A 21 -0.55 4.26 -7.34
C TRP A 21 -0.74 4.60 -5.87
N ALA A 22 -1.47 3.74 -5.15
CA ALA A 22 -1.66 3.86 -3.72
C ALA A 22 -2.04 2.52 -3.10
N PHE A 23 -1.52 2.26 -1.90
CA PHE A 23 -1.97 1.20 -1.00
C PHE A 23 -2.17 1.78 0.40
N GLY A 24 -2.97 1.12 1.24
CA GLY A 24 -3.22 1.62 2.57
C GLY A 24 -3.69 0.57 3.54
N PHE A 25 -3.48 0.83 4.82
CA PHE A 25 -3.73 -0.07 5.94
C PHE A 25 -4.40 0.69 7.09
N ASP A 26 -4.97 -0.05 8.04
CA ASP A 26 -5.73 0.51 9.15
C ASP A 26 -5.09 0.16 10.49
N THR A 27 -5.18 1.09 11.43
CA THR A 27 -4.74 0.90 12.82
C THR A 27 -5.92 1.20 13.76
N LEU A 28 -6.08 0.42 14.83
CA LEU A 28 -7.23 0.52 15.74
C LEU A 28 -7.24 1.83 16.54
N GLY A 29 -8.37 2.53 16.62
CA GLY A 29 -8.51 3.77 17.38
C GLY A 29 -8.42 5.03 16.51
N ALA A 30 -9.01 6.13 16.97
CA ALA A 30 -8.96 7.41 16.30
C ALA A 30 -7.83 8.27 16.87
N ALA A 31 -7.19 9.08 16.03
CA ALA A 31 -6.34 10.16 16.53
C ALA A 31 -7.17 11.16 17.35
N VAL A 32 -6.63 11.58 18.49
CA VAL A 32 -7.29 12.48 19.45
C VAL A 32 -7.31 13.92 18.91
N ASP A 33 -6.25 14.33 18.22
CA ASP A 33 -6.06 15.68 17.71
C ASP A 33 -5.24 15.70 16.40
N GLN A 34 -5.13 16.89 15.80
CA GLN A 34 -4.39 17.10 14.55
C GLN A 34 -2.90 16.77 14.69
N ALA A 35 -2.30 17.00 15.86
CA ALA A 35 -0.89 16.73 16.11
C ALA A 35 -0.61 15.22 16.11
N GLY A 36 -1.48 14.42 16.71
CA GLY A 36 -1.36 12.96 16.75
C GLY A 36 -1.46 12.32 15.37
N ILE A 37 -2.42 12.74 14.53
CA ILE A 37 -2.51 12.21 13.16
C ILE A 37 -1.36 12.67 12.27
N GLN A 38 -0.83 13.88 12.49
CA GLN A 38 0.36 14.36 11.77
C GLN A 38 1.60 13.56 12.18
N ALA A 39 1.81 13.31 13.47
CA ALA A 39 2.90 12.49 13.96
C ALA A 39 2.88 11.07 13.34
N GLN A 40 1.70 10.48 13.16
CA GLN A 40 1.55 9.20 12.45
C GLN A 40 1.95 9.31 10.97
N ALA A 41 1.51 10.35 10.26
CA ALA A 41 1.90 10.57 8.86
C ALA A 41 3.42 10.76 8.72
N ASP A 42 4.02 11.51 9.64
CA ASP A 42 5.46 11.79 9.67
C ASP A 42 6.27 10.53 9.99
N ALA A 43 5.82 9.69 10.93
CA ALA A 43 6.50 8.46 11.29
C ALA A 43 6.54 7.44 10.13
N VAL A 44 5.43 7.28 9.40
CA VAL A 44 5.38 6.39 8.22
C VAL A 44 6.22 6.97 7.06
N ALA A 45 6.23 8.29 6.87
CA ALA A 45 7.10 8.93 5.89
C ALA A 45 8.59 8.79 6.26
N ALA A 46 8.92 8.90 7.55
CA ALA A 46 10.28 8.69 8.06
C ALA A 46 10.73 7.25 7.81
N GLU A 47 9.88 6.25 8.05
CA GLU A 47 10.18 4.84 7.77
C GLU A 47 10.54 4.60 6.29
N LEU A 48 9.86 5.28 5.36
CA LEU A 48 10.14 5.16 3.93
C LEU A 48 11.37 5.93 3.48
N THR A 49 11.76 7.00 4.17
CA THR A 49 12.84 7.90 3.75
C THR A 49 14.16 7.69 4.48
N ALA A 50 14.13 7.08 5.66
CA ALA A 50 15.30 6.73 6.44
C ALA A 50 16.25 5.82 5.63
N THR A 51 17.56 5.96 5.87
CA THR A 51 18.53 5.02 5.32
C THR A 51 18.29 3.65 5.96
N GLY A 52 17.78 2.69 5.20
CA GLY A 52 17.42 1.37 5.71
C GLY A 52 16.73 0.46 4.70
N ASP A 53 16.23 -0.66 5.20
CA ASP A 53 15.63 -1.73 4.41
C ASP A 53 14.30 -1.34 3.77
N SER A 54 13.48 -0.54 4.47
CA SER A 54 12.20 -0.05 3.96
C SER A 54 12.38 0.82 2.71
N LYS A 55 13.27 1.82 2.78
CA LYS A 55 13.64 2.65 1.63
C LYS A 55 14.23 1.82 0.49
N THR A 56 15.15 0.91 0.81
CA THR A 56 15.81 0.06 -0.18
C THR A 56 14.82 -0.86 -0.89
N THR A 57 13.89 -1.44 -0.13
CA THR A 57 12.87 -2.35 -0.66
C THR A 57 11.85 -1.60 -1.50
N MET A 58 11.33 -0.46 -1.00
CA MET A 58 10.45 0.40 -1.78
C MET A 58 11.11 0.85 -3.09
N GLY A 59 12.39 1.26 -3.02
CA GLY A 59 13.19 1.57 -4.19
C GLY A 59 13.25 0.42 -5.20
N LYS A 60 13.45 -0.82 -4.77
CA LYS A 60 13.48 -2.02 -5.64
C LYS A 60 12.11 -2.39 -6.22
N LEU A 61 11.03 -2.16 -5.47
CA LEU A 61 9.66 -2.37 -5.93
C LEU A 61 9.28 -1.39 -7.06
N LEU A 62 9.94 -0.24 -7.12
CA LEU A 62 9.74 0.82 -8.09
C LEU A 62 10.83 0.81 -9.18
N SER A 63 10.43 1.10 -10.40
CA SER A 63 11.35 1.39 -11.51
C SER A 63 11.96 2.79 -11.39
N THR A 64 13.06 3.10 -12.07
CA THR A 64 13.67 4.44 -12.13
C THR A 64 12.77 5.59 -12.62
N GLY A 65 11.65 5.30 -13.30
CA GLY A 65 10.63 6.29 -13.70
C GLY A 65 9.44 6.44 -12.74
N SER A 66 9.48 5.77 -11.59
CA SER A 66 8.40 5.76 -10.58
C SER A 66 8.93 6.23 -9.23
N GLN A 67 8.06 6.77 -8.39
CA GLN A 67 8.43 7.28 -7.07
C GLN A 67 7.27 7.15 -6.08
N CYS A 68 7.61 6.94 -4.81
CA CYS A 68 6.69 7.12 -3.69
C CYS A 68 6.82 8.55 -3.19
N THR A 69 5.71 9.26 -3.04
CA THR A 69 5.72 10.72 -2.86
C THR A 69 4.97 11.24 -1.65
N LYS A 70 4.05 10.44 -1.11
CA LYS A 70 3.10 10.96 -0.12
C LYS A 70 2.56 9.87 0.78
N VAL A 71 2.46 10.19 2.06
CA VAL A 71 1.64 9.48 3.04
C VAL A 71 0.46 10.39 3.40
N THR A 72 -0.73 9.82 3.49
CA THR A 72 -1.94 10.52 3.96
C THR A 72 -2.66 9.65 4.97
N CYS A 73 -2.96 10.23 6.13
CA CYS A 73 -3.68 9.57 7.21
C CYS A 73 -5.07 10.18 7.35
N TYR A 74 -6.06 9.33 7.63
CA TYR A 74 -7.45 9.72 7.85
C TYR A 74 -7.94 9.13 9.17
N SER A 75 -8.28 9.97 10.15
CA SER A 75 -8.83 9.51 11.44
C SER A 75 -10.35 9.42 11.34
N TYR A 76 -10.90 8.27 11.70
CA TYR A 76 -12.35 8.04 11.77
C TYR A 76 -12.72 7.71 13.22
N ILE A 77 -13.62 8.50 13.78
CA ILE A 77 -14.33 8.10 15.01
C ILE A 77 -15.28 6.93 14.69
N ALA A 78 -15.68 6.18 15.71
CA ALA A 78 -16.59 5.06 15.52
C ALA A 78 -17.87 5.50 14.80
N ASP A 79 -18.32 4.70 13.84
CA ASP A 79 -19.52 4.92 13.02
C ASP A 79 -19.54 6.16 12.13
N ALA A 80 -18.45 6.92 12.05
CA ALA A 80 -18.36 8.02 11.12
C ALA A 80 -18.17 7.55 9.67
N SER A 81 -18.89 8.21 8.76
CA SER A 81 -18.74 8.04 7.32
C SER A 81 -17.64 8.91 6.72
N SER A 82 -17.17 9.93 7.46
CA SER A 82 -16.14 10.88 7.05
C SER A 82 -15.01 10.94 8.08
N ALA A 83 -13.81 11.28 7.63
CA ALA A 83 -12.66 11.43 8.51
C ALA A 83 -12.85 12.71 9.35
N SER A 84 -12.66 12.61 10.67
CA SER A 84 -12.69 13.77 11.57
C SER A 84 -11.41 14.59 11.49
N LEU A 85 -10.28 13.95 11.14
CA LEU A 85 -8.97 14.56 10.99
C LEU A 85 -8.25 13.97 9.78
N ILE A 86 -7.44 14.78 9.13
CA ILE A 86 -6.63 14.39 7.97
C ILE A 86 -5.24 14.99 8.15
N ALA A 87 -4.21 14.20 7.93
CA ALA A 87 -2.84 14.69 7.84
C ALA A 87 -2.15 14.09 6.62
N ALA A 88 -1.12 14.77 6.14
CA ALA A 88 -0.29 14.28 5.06
C ALA A 88 1.16 14.70 5.25
N ASN A 89 2.05 13.90 4.68
CA ASN A 89 3.47 14.21 4.59
C ASN A 89 3.92 13.91 3.15
N ASP A 90 4.51 14.92 2.50
CA ASP A 90 5.08 14.81 1.16
C ASP A 90 6.59 14.56 1.27
N PHE A 91 7.07 13.52 0.59
CA PHE A 91 8.47 13.11 0.56
C PHE A 91 8.82 12.52 -0.80
N VAL A 92 10.04 12.00 -0.99
CA VAL A 92 10.40 11.30 -2.23
C VAL A 92 11.23 10.05 -1.92
N VAL A 93 10.76 8.90 -2.39
CA VAL A 93 11.56 7.69 -2.57
C VAL A 93 11.52 7.31 -4.04
N ALA A 94 12.62 7.58 -4.74
CA ALA A 94 12.76 7.23 -6.14
C ALA A 94 12.93 5.71 -6.31
N GLY A 95 12.35 5.15 -7.36
CA GLY A 95 12.62 3.78 -7.75
C GLY A 95 14.06 3.59 -8.23
N THR A 96 14.60 2.42 -7.94
CA THR A 96 16.00 2.09 -8.20
C THR A 96 16.16 0.95 -9.20
N SER A 97 15.06 0.27 -9.55
CA SER A 97 15.12 -0.83 -10.51
C SER A 97 15.20 -0.29 -11.94
N SER A 98 16.15 -0.79 -12.72
CA SER A 98 16.19 -0.58 -14.17
C SER A 98 15.12 -1.37 -14.92
N SER A 99 14.47 -2.33 -14.24
CA SER A 99 13.39 -3.12 -14.78
C SER A 99 12.06 -2.35 -14.73
N THR A 100 11.18 -2.62 -15.68
CA THR A 100 9.92 -1.90 -15.82
C THR A 100 8.80 -2.87 -16.20
N ASN A 101 7.89 -3.11 -15.25
CA ASN A 101 6.57 -3.67 -15.49
C ASN A 101 5.55 -2.55 -15.74
N GLY A 102 4.41 -2.94 -16.31
CA GLY A 102 3.26 -2.06 -16.44
C GLY A 102 2.81 -1.47 -15.09
N PRO A 103 2.23 -0.25 -15.10
CA PRO A 103 1.93 0.53 -13.90
C PRO A 103 0.82 -0.06 -13.01
N GLN A 104 0.16 -1.13 -13.46
CA GLN A 104 -0.88 -1.82 -12.70
C GLN A 104 -0.39 -3.11 -12.04
N ILE A 105 0.86 -3.52 -12.29
CA ILE A 105 1.41 -4.75 -11.75
C ILE A 105 1.80 -4.57 -10.29
N CYS A 106 1.33 -5.48 -9.44
CA CYS A 106 1.51 -5.42 -8.00
C CYS A 106 1.86 -6.77 -7.39
N LEU A 107 2.49 -6.73 -6.21
CA LEU A 107 2.61 -7.86 -5.29
C LEU A 107 1.52 -7.73 -4.22
N VAL A 108 0.88 -8.84 -3.87
CA VAL A 108 -0.19 -8.84 -2.88
C VAL A 108 0.36 -9.22 -1.51
N ALA A 109 0.29 -8.29 -0.56
CA ALA A 109 0.49 -8.59 0.85
C ALA A 109 -0.84 -8.98 1.48
N THR A 110 -0.98 -10.25 1.82
CA THR A 110 -2.11 -10.76 2.58
C THR A 110 -1.88 -10.52 4.08
N LEU A 111 -2.79 -9.77 4.69
CA LEU A 111 -2.79 -9.48 6.11
C LEU A 111 -3.68 -10.50 6.81
N LYS A 112 -3.08 -11.42 7.54
CA LYS A 112 -3.78 -12.48 8.27
C LYS A 112 -4.00 -12.09 9.71
N THR A 113 -5.07 -12.61 10.27
CA THR A 113 -5.45 -12.45 11.67
C THR A 113 -5.57 -13.83 12.31
N ALA A 114 -5.75 -13.88 13.64
CA ALA A 114 -5.98 -15.14 14.35
C ALA A 114 -7.33 -15.81 13.98
N ILE A 115 -8.25 -15.07 13.36
CA ILE A 115 -9.58 -15.57 13.01
C ILE A 115 -9.59 -15.94 11.52
N PRO A 116 -9.79 -17.22 11.17
CA PRO A 116 -9.88 -17.62 9.77
C PRO A 116 -11.15 -17.04 9.14
N GLY A 117 -11.01 -16.37 8.00
CA GLY A 117 -12.16 -15.87 7.26
C GLY A 117 -11.83 -14.80 6.23
N ARG A 118 -12.67 -14.68 5.20
CA ARG A 118 -12.51 -13.67 4.15
C ARG A 118 -12.74 -12.24 4.66
N ARG A 119 -13.50 -12.09 5.75
CA ARG A 119 -13.81 -10.80 6.39
C ARG A 119 -12.70 -10.31 7.33
N THR A 120 -11.87 -11.23 7.81
CA THR A 120 -10.78 -11.00 8.76
C THR A 120 -9.42 -11.16 8.09
N THR A 121 -9.38 -11.12 6.76
CA THR A 121 -8.14 -11.17 5.96
C THR A 121 -8.09 -9.92 5.08
N GLY A 122 -7.05 -9.11 5.27
CA GLY A 122 -6.79 -7.91 4.48
C GLY A 122 -5.89 -8.20 3.29
N ARG A 123 -5.85 -7.27 2.33
CA ARG A 123 -4.91 -7.31 1.20
C ARG A 123 -4.38 -5.92 0.92
N LEU A 124 -3.06 -5.79 0.82
CA LEU A 124 -2.38 -4.61 0.28
C LEU A 124 -1.83 -4.96 -1.09
N TYR A 125 -1.94 -4.03 -2.03
CA TYR A 125 -1.43 -4.16 -3.38
C TYR A 125 -0.20 -3.28 -3.50
N LEU A 126 0.98 -3.86 -3.24
CA LEU A 126 2.25 -3.14 -3.30
C LEU A 126 2.65 -2.94 -4.77
N PRO A 127 3.16 -1.76 -5.17
CA PRO A 127 3.66 -1.58 -6.52
C PRO A 127 4.77 -2.60 -6.80
N ALA A 128 4.79 -3.16 -8.01
CA ALA A 128 5.79 -4.13 -8.43
C ALA A 128 6.39 -3.77 -9.80
N PHE A 129 6.56 -2.47 -10.01
CA PHE A 129 7.03 -1.88 -11.27
C PHE A 129 8.48 -2.24 -11.57
N GLY A 130 9.29 -2.37 -10.53
CA GLY A 130 10.70 -2.75 -10.61
C GLY A 130 10.97 -4.25 -10.51
N VAL A 131 9.95 -5.10 -10.36
CA VAL A 131 10.11 -6.53 -10.01
C VAL A 131 9.98 -7.41 -11.25
N LEU A 132 11.06 -8.03 -11.72
CA LEU A 132 10.97 -8.93 -12.89
C LEU A 132 10.32 -10.28 -12.57
N PRO A 133 9.59 -10.86 -13.54
CA PRO A 133 9.28 -12.27 -13.50
C PRO A 133 10.57 -13.10 -13.63
N SER A 134 10.59 -14.22 -12.92
CA SER A 134 11.56 -15.31 -13.14
C SER A 134 11.12 -16.16 -14.34
N ALA A 135 11.91 -17.18 -14.70
CA ALA A 135 11.66 -18.02 -15.88
C ALA A 135 10.28 -18.71 -15.89
N ASN A 136 9.65 -18.89 -14.72
CA ASN A 136 8.32 -19.48 -14.60
C ASN A 136 7.17 -18.45 -14.60
N GLY A 137 7.46 -17.16 -14.84
CA GLY A 137 6.48 -16.08 -14.86
C GLY A 137 6.08 -15.53 -13.48
N LEU A 138 6.65 -16.05 -12.38
CA LEU A 138 6.41 -15.57 -11.01
C LEU A 138 7.48 -14.57 -10.59
N ALA A 139 7.15 -13.67 -9.65
CA ALA A 139 8.11 -12.75 -9.07
C ALA A 139 9.31 -13.50 -8.44
N GLN A 140 10.50 -12.90 -8.55
CA GLN A 140 11.72 -13.48 -7.98
C GLN A 140 11.61 -13.64 -6.46
N GLY A 141 11.97 -14.81 -5.92
CA GLY A 141 11.82 -15.11 -4.49
C GLY A 141 12.57 -14.16 -3.55
N SER A 142 13.65 -13.54 -4.02
CA SER A 142 14.47 -12.59 -3.26
C SER A 142 13.74 -11.30 -2.85
N ILE A 143 12.62 -10.94 -3.50
CA ILE A 143 11.87 -9.73 -3.14
C ILE A 143 10.79 -9.98 -2.08
N LEU A 144 10.39 -11.24 -1.87
CA LEU A 144 9.18 -11.57 -1.09
C LEU A 144 9.35 -11.27 0.40
N VAL A 145 10.48 -11.69 0.98
CA VAL A 145 10.79 -11.43 2.39
C VAL A 145 11.01 -9.94 2.65
N PRO A 146 11.85 -9.21 1.87
CA PRO A 146 11.97 -7.77 2.02
C PRO A 146 10.63 -7.02 1.90
N ALA A 147 9.77 -7.41 0.94
CA ALA A 147 8.45 -6.81 0.80
C ALA A 147 7.53 -7.09 2.01
N ALA A 148 7.63 -8.27 2.63
CA ALA A 148 6.92 -8.58 3.87
C ALA A 148 7.41 -7.69 5.03
N SER A 149 8.73 -7.59 5.20
CA SER A 149 9.36 -6.76 6.24
C SER A 149 9.08 -5.27 6.06
N LEU A 150 9.02 -4.79 4.81
CA LEU A 150 8.56 -3.42 4.51
C LEU A 150 7.13 -3.19 5.01
N VAL A 151 6.20 -4.10 4.73
CA VAL A 151 4.82 -3.96 5.22
C VAL A 151 4.78 -3.97 6.75
N GLU A 152 5.52 -4.88 7.38
CA GLU A 152 5.63 -4.94 8.85
C GLU A 152 6.13 -3.62 9.43
N ALA A 153 7.22 -3.07 8.88
CA ALA A 153 7.80 -1.82 9.34
C ALA A 153 6.81 -0.65 9.20
N LEU A 154 6.07 -0.57 8.08
CA LEU A 154 5.05 0.46 7.89
C LEU A 154 3.89 0.35 8.90
N LEU A 155 3.47 -0.88 9.21
CA LEU A 155 2.42 -1.11 10.21
C LEU A 155 2.89 -0.69 11.61
N LEU A 156 4.15 -0.96 11.96
CA LEU A 156 4.74 -0.58 13.26
C LEU A 156 5.03 0.91 13.36
N ALA A 157 5.43 1.57 12.27
CA ALA A 157 5.73 2.99 12.22
C ALA A 157 4.51 3.90 12.48
N ALA A 158 3.29 3.37 12.32
CA ALA A 158 2.07 4.15 12.51
C ALA A 158 1.81 4.64 13.96
N GLY A 159 2.62 4.21 14.93
CA GLY A 159 3.05 5.03 16.09
C GLY A 159 2.02 5.47 17.13
N LEU A 160 0.73 5.16 17.01
CA LEU A 160 -0.26 5.34 18.06
C LEU A 160 -0.55 4.00 18.74
N SER A 161 -1.35 3.97 19.80
CA SER A 161 -1.80 2.79 20.59
C SER A 161 -2.53 1.69 19.79
N ASN A 162 -2.24 1.56 18.51
CA ASN A 162 -3.17 1.12 17.51
C ASN A 162 -2.60 -0.14 16.88
N ASP A 163 -3.01 -1.27 17.43
CA ASP A 163 -2.79 -2.57 16.81
C ASP A 163 -3.17 -2.47 15.31
N PRO A 164 -2.26 -2.82 14.39
CA PRO A 164 -2.61 -2.96 12.98
C PRO A 164 -3.80 -3.91 12.83
N ILE A 165 -4.84 -3.48 12.13
CA ILE A 165 -6.10 -4.23 12.05
C ILE A 165 -6.54 -4.44 10.60
N VAL A 166 -7.29 -5.52 10.40
CA VAL A 166 -8.17 -5.65 9.24
C VAL A 166 -9.55 -5.15 9.63
N ILE A 167 -10.07 -4.16 8.91
CA ILE A 167 -11.43 -3.66 9.08
C ILE A 167 -12.39 -4.34 8.11
N SER A 168 -13.49 -4.87 8.64
CA SER A 168 -14.62 -5.37 7.86
C SER A 168 -15.86 -4.55 8.12
N ARG A 169 -16.19 -3.62 7.21
CA ARG A 169 -17.44 -2.83 7.31
C ARG A 169 -18.70 -3.70 7.26
N ALA A 170 -18.68 -4.75 6.44
CA ALA A 170 -19.79 -5.69 6.34
C ALA A 170 -19.97 -6.54 7.62
N GLY A 171 -18.90 -6.77 8.37
CA GLY A 171 -18.94 -7.51 9.64
C GLY A 171 -19.03 -6.63 10.88
N GLY A 172 -18.75 -5.33 10.77
CA GLY A 172 -18.50 -4.46 11.93
C GLY A 172 -17.30 -4.93 12.77
N LEU A 173 -16.27 -5.49 12.12
CA LEU A 173 -15.11 -6.09 12.80
C LEU A 173 -13.86 -5.25 12.60
N ALA A 174 -13.06 -5.10 13.64
CA ALA A 174 -11.64 -4.79 13.58
C ALA A 174 -10.88 -5.96 14.20
N THR A 175 -10.00 -6.59 13.44
CA THR A 175 -9.29 -7.79 13.90
C THR A 175 -7.79 -7.56 13.78
N PRO A 176 -7.01 -7.70 14.87
CA PRO A 176 -5.56 -7.51 14.85
C PRO A 176 -4.86 -8.42 13.84
N ILE A 177 -3.94 -7.83 13.08
CA ILE A 177 -3.08 -8.53 12.15
C ILE A 177 -2.03 -9.29 12.96
N THR A 178 -1.88 -10.58 12.67
CA THR A 178 -0.93 -11.47 13.36
C THR A 178 0.14 -12.01 12.42
N GLN A 179 -0.07 -11.92 11.10
CA GLN A 179 0.90 -12.39 10.12
C GLN A 179 0.74 -11.63 8.80
N ILE A 180 1.87 -11.36 8.15
CA ILE A 180 1.94 -10.84 6.77
C ILE A 180 2.45 -11.97 5.87
N ARG A 181 1.85 -12.11 4.68
CA ARG A 181 2.31 -13.03 3.64
C ARG A 181 2.33 -12.34 2.30
N ILE A 182 3.46 -12.41 1.58
CA ILE A 182 3.56 -11.99 0.19
C ILE A 182 3.50 -13.24 -0.70
N ASP A 183 2.60 -13.24 -1.67
CA ASP A 183 2.59 -14.27 -2.72
C ASP A 183 3.50 -13.83 -3.89
N ASN A 184 4.17 -14.78 -4.54
CA ASN A 184 5.04 -14.50 -5.70
C ASN A 184 4.29 -14.37 -7.02
N LYS A 185 2.96 -14.50 -7.00
CA LYS A 185 2.12 -14.28 -8.17
C LYS A 185 1.82 -12.79 -8.28
N PHE A 186 2.17 -12.20 -9.43
CA PHE A 186 1.76 -10.84 -9.76
C PHE A 186 0.23 -10.75 -9.83
N ASP A 187 -0.32 -9.63 -9.36
CA ASP A 187 -1.72 -9.26 -9.51
C ASP A 187 -1.83 -7.90 -10.22
N THR A 188 -3.06 -7.47 -10.49
CA THR A 188 -3.35 -6.19 -11.18
C THR A 188 -4.24 -5.29 -10.31
N GLN A 189 -3.83 -4.04 -10.11
CA GLN A 189 -4.63 -3.06 -9.38
C GLN A 189 -5.49 -2.20 -10.33
N ARG A 190 -6.49 -2.83 -10.97
CA ARG A 190 -7.31 -2.20 -12.03
C ARG A 190 -8.08 -0.95 -11.60
N ARG A 191 -8.35 -0.77 -10.30
CA ARG A 191 -9.16 0.35 -9.78
C ARG A 191 -8.40 1.68 -9.63
N ARG A 192 -7.10 1.71 -9.95
CA ARG A 192 -6.24 2.91 -9.83
C ARG A 192 -5.61 3.37 -11.15
N ALA A 193 -6.08 2.84 -12.28
CA ALA A 193 -5.69 3.30 -13.60
C ALA A 193 -6.13 4.77 -13.81
N GLN A 194 -5.26 5.72 -13.50
CA GLN A 194 -5.53 7.13 -13.75
C GLN A 194 -4.87 7.56 -15.07
N LYS A 195 -5.72 7.87 -16.06
CA LYS A 195 -5.45 8.77 -17.19
C LYS A 195 -4.42 8.36 -18.25
N LEU A 196 -3.87 7.15 -18.24
CA LEU A 196 -3.08 6.66 -19.38
C LEU A 196 -3.98 6.48 -20.61
N ALA A 197 -3.88 7.41 -21.55
CA ALA A 197 -4.56 7.33 -22.84
C ALA A 197 -3.86 6.28 -23.71
N ALA A 198 -4.63 5.29 -24.19
CA ALA A 198 -4.14 4.34 -25.16
C ALA A 198 -4.10 4.97 -26.56
N SER A 199 -3.02 4.75 -27.31
CA SER A 199 -3.00 4.97 -28.76
C SER A 199 -3.40 3.68 -29.46
N SER A 200 -4.40 3.72 -30.34
CA SER A 200 -4.77 2.59 -31.20
C SER A 200 -4.33 2.84 -32.65
N ALA A 201 -3.98 1.76 -33.34
CA ALA A 201 -3.83 1.73 -34.79
C ALA A 201 -4.78 0.67 -35.33
N ALA A 202 -5.44 0.96 -36.46
CA ALA A 202 -6.30 0.01 -37.14
C ALA A 202 -5.62 -0.46 -38.43
N VAL A 203 -5.70 -1.76 -38.71
CA VAL A 203 -5.47 -2.31 -40.05
C VAL A 203 -6.79 -2.19 -40.81
N ALA A 204 -6.75 -2.04 -42.13
CA ALA A 204 -7.94 -2.00 -42.98
C ALA A 204 -8.91 -3.15 -42.64
N ASN A 205 -10.22 -2.90 -42.81
CA ASN A 205 -11.28 -3.85 -42.47
C ASN A 205 -10.94 -5.26 -42.97
N LEU A 206 -11.04 -6.24 -42.07
CA LEU A 206 -10.98 -7.65 -42.46
C LEU A 206 -12.16 -7.95 -43.42
N PRO A 207 -11.93 -8.77 -44.46
CA PRO A 207 -12.99 -9.13 -45.42
C PRO A 207 -14.15 -9.89 -44.77
#